data_AF-A0A7X6T638-F1
#
_entry.id   AF-A0A7X6T638-F1
#
_cell.length_a   1.000
_cell.length_b   1.000
_cell.length_c   1.000
_cell.angle_alpha   90.00
_cell.angle_beta   90.00
_cell.angle_gamma   90.00
#
_symmetry.space_group_name_H-M   'P 1'
#
loop_
_entity.id
_entity.type
_entity.pdbx_description
1 polymer ?
#
loop_
_entity_poly.entity_id
_entity_poly.type
_entity_poly.pdbx_seq_one_letter_code
_entity_poly.pdbx_strand_id
1 'polypeptide(L)'
;MDKELKKSIIITAALVLILIIILLIPGRKVAVNIISLVVIIILVALVWVRHLKCPILKKGGAEEVVEKVEDDELATRTGRPCEKSGTYVCSVHPDRSVEMEVGKRFPPCQGDGGHSAIWELQG
;
A
#
# COMPACT_ATOMS: atom_id res chain seq x y z
N MET A 1 18.77 -3.53 -11.31
CA MET A 1 19.11 -2.79 -10.07
C MET A 1 18.65 -1.36 -10.24
N ASP A 2 17.50 -1.08 -9.66
CA ASP A 2 16.69 0.12 -9.92
C ASP A 2 17.41 1.35 -9.38
N LYS A 3 17.36 2.47 -10.10
CA LYS A 3 18.07 3.71 -9.72
C LYS A 3 17.64 4.21 -8.33
N GLU A 4 16.39 3.95 -7.97
CA GLU A 4 15.81 4.29 -6.68
C GLU A 4 16.40 3.45 -5.53
N LEU A 5 16.65 2.16 -5.77
CA LEU A 5 17.28 1.28 -4.78
C LEU A 5 18.72 1.71 -4.48
N LYS A 6 19.48 2.12 -5.50
CA LYS A 6 20.85 2.61 -5.32
C LYS A 6 20.89 3.87 -4.45
N LYS A 7 19.97 4.82 -4.66
CA LYS A 7 19.89 6.05 -3.86
C LYS A 7 19.61 5.75 -2.39
N SER A 8 18.67 4.84 -2.12
CA SER A 8 18.31 4.42 -0.75
C SER A 8 19.47 3.74 -0.02
N ILE A 9 20.19 2.85 -0.70
CA ILE A 9 21.38 2.17 -0.15
C ILE A 9 22.50 3.19 0.16
N ILE A 10 22.74 4.15 -0.75
CA ILE A 10 23.76 5.18 -0.56
C ILE A 10 23.43 6.08 0.65
N ILE A 11 22.18 6.49 0.80
CA ILE A 11 21.74 7.31 1.94
C ILE A 11 21.91 6.54 3.26
N THR A 12 21.52 5.27 3.27
CA THR A 12 21.65 4.42 4.47
C THR A 12 23.13 4.22 4.83
N ALA A 13 23.99 3.95 3.84
CA ALA A 13 25.43 3.81 4.05
C ALA A 13 26.06 5.11 4.58
N ALA A 14 25.65 6.27 4.05
CA ALA A 14 26.14 7.57 4.52
C ALA A 14 25.74 7.84 5.98
N LEU A 15 24.49 7.55 6.38
CA LEU A 15 24.03 7.71 7.77
C LEU A 15 24.81 6.83 8.75
N VAL A 16 25.09 5.58 8.38
CA VAL A 16 25.88 4.66 9.21
C VAL A 16 27.34 5.13 9.32
N LEU A 17 27.91 5.66 8.24
CA LEU A 17 29.26 6.22 8.27
C LEU A 17 29.37 7.43 9.22
N ILE A 18 28.37 8.32 9.18
CA ILE A 18 28.28 9.46 10.10
C ILE A 18 28.17 9.00 11.56
N LEU A 19 27.41 7.93 11.84
CA LEU A 19 27.32 7.34 13.18
C LEU A 19 28.68 6.87 13.70
N ILE A 20 29.46 6.16 12.87
CA ILE A 20 30.81 5.70 13.26
C ILE A 20 31.70 6.89 13.61
N ILE A 21 31.65 7.97 12.82
CA ILE A 21 32.43 9.19 13.08
C ILE A 21 32.03 9.85 14.41
N ILE A 22 30.73 9.91 14.71
CA ILE A 22 30.20 10.49 15.96
C ILE A 22 30.65 9.68 17.19
N LEU A 23 30.69 8.35 17.09
CA LEU A 23 31.13 7.44 18.17
C LEU A 23 32.64 7.53 18.44
N LEU A 24 33.43 7.88 17.42
CA LEU A 24 34.89 7.96 17.52
C LEU A 24 35.40 9.24 18.18
N ILE A 25 34.55 10.23 18.47
CA ILE A 25 34.96 11.49 19.10
C ILE A 25 35.35 11.23 20.57
N PRO A 26 36.65 11.27 20.92
CA PRO A 26 37.08 11.03 22.29
C PRO A 26 36.67 12.20 23.20
N GLY A 27 36.22 11.90 24.42
CA GLY A 27 35.82 12.91 25.41
C GLY A 27 34.32 13.20 25.50
N ARG A 28 33.47 12.53 24.71
CA ARG A 28 32.01 12.59 24.90
C ARG A 28 31.58 11.73 26.08
N LYS A 29 30.69 12.29 26.92
CA LYS A 29 30.03 11.54 28.00
C LYS A 29 29.29 10.34 27.39
N VAL A 30 29.45 9.17 28.00
CA VAL A 30 28.82 7.91 27.55
C VAL A 30 27.31 8.08 27.30
N ALA A 31 26.63 8.85 28.14
CA ALA A 31 25.20 9.17 27.97
C ALA A 31 24.88 9.84 26.63
N VAL A 32 25.72 10.76 26.15
CA VAL A 32 25.54 11.45 24.85
C VAL A 32 25.73 10.48 23.70
N ASN A 33 26.66 9.52 23.84
CA ASN A 33 26.90 8.49 22.85
C ASN A 33 25.69 7.56 22.70
N ILE A 34 25.09 7.16 23.82
CA ILE A 34 23.88 6.33 23.86
C ILE A 34 22.70 7.06 23.24
N ILE A 35 22.47 8.34 23.60
CA ILE A 35 21.37 9.13 23.04
C ILE A 35 21.52 9.29 21.52
N SER A 36 22.74 9.59 21.05
CA SER A 36 23.01 9.70 19.61
C SER A 36 22.75 8.39 18.86
N LEU A 37 23.10 7.26 19.47
CA LEU A 37 22.88 5.94 18.89
C LEU A 37 21.38 5.61 18.80
N VAL A 38 20.60 5.91 19.85
CA VAL A 38 19.13 5.72 19.86
C VAL A 38 18.45 6.57 18.78
N VAL A 39 18.80 7.85 18.66
CA VAL A 39 18.22 8.75 17.65
C VAL A 39 18.51 8.24 16.24
N ILE A 40 19.73 7.79 15.97
CA ILE A 40 20.10 7.30 14.64
C ILE A 40 19.43 5.96 14.32
N ILE A 41 19.31 5.04 15.29
CA ILE A 41 18.52 3.81 15.12
C ILE A 41 17.07 4.14 14.78
N ILE A 42 16.47 5.13 15.45
CA ILE A 42 15.12 5.59 15.14
C ILE A 42 15.05 6.16 13.71
N LEU A 43 16.01 6.96 13.28
CA LEU A 43 16.05 7.50 11.91
C LEU A 43 16.21 6.40 10.86
N VAL A 44 17.10 5.43 11.07
CA VAL A 44 17.26 4.27 10.19
C VAL A 44 15.98 3.44 10.16
N ALA A 45 15.36 3.18 11.31
CA ALA A 45 14.08 2.50 11.40
C ALA A 45 12.98 3.27 10.66
N LEU A 46 12.93 4.59 10.74
CA LEU A 46 11.95 5.42 10.01
C LEU A 46 12.18 5.38 8.49
N VAL A 47 13.43 5.45 8.04
CA VAL A 47 13.79 5.30 6.63
C VAL A 47 13.40 3.91 6.12
N TRP A 48 13.69 2.86 6.88
CA TRP A 48 13.33 1.48 6.55
C TRP A 48 11.82 1.26 6.61
N VAL A 49 11.11 1.81 7.60
CA VAL A 49 9.65 1.78 7.70
C VAL A 49 9.02 2.51 6.52
N ARG A 50 9.58 3.63 6.05
CA ARG A 50 9.07 4.35 4.88
C ARG A 50 9.35 3.61 3.57
N HIS A 51 10.42 2.81 3.53
CA HIS A 51 10.80 2.00 2.37
C HIS A 51 10.11 0.61 2.35
N LEU A 52 9.73 0.08 3.51
CA LEU A 52 8.92 -1.13 3.70
C LEU A 52 7.41 -0.82 3.67
N LYS A 53 7.01 0.43 3.89
CA LYS A 53 5.63 0.88 3.69
C LYS A 53 5.39 1.18 2.21
N CYS A 54 5.13 0.11 1.47
CA CYS A 54 4.02 -0.03 0.50
C CYS A 54 4.03 -1.47 -0.06
N PRO A 55 2.94 -2.27 -0.06
CA PRO A 55 1.66 -2.19 0.65
C PRO A 55 1.42 -3.46 1.52
N ILE A 56 1.47 -3.35 2.86
CA ILE A 56 0.84 -4.36 3.74
C ILE A 56 -0.52 -3.83 4.22
N LEU A 57 -1.38 -3.50 3.25
CA LEU A 57 -2.82 -3.70 3.40
C LEU A 57 -3.24 -4.89 2.54
N LYS A 58 -2.62 -6.03 2.85
CA LYS A 58 -3.25 -7.33 2.68
C LYS A 58 -2.76 -8.22 3.82
N LYS A 59 -3.23 -7.92 5.03
CA LYS A 59 -3.38 -8.94 6.06
C LYS A 59 -4.84 -8.88 6.48
N GLY A 60 -5.63 -9.80 5.92
CA GLY A 60 -6.96 -10.05 6.41
C GLY A 60 -6.90 -10.64 7.82
N GLY A 61 -7.93 -10.35 8.60
CA GLY A 61 -8.34 -11.16 9.74
C GLY A 61 -8.08 -10.55 11.12
N ALA A 62 -9.18 -10.07 11.71
CA ALA A 62 -9.54 -10.00 13.14
C ALA A 62 -9.40 -8.66 13.88
N GLU A 63 -10.58 -8.04 14.08
CA GLU A 63 -11.05 -7.18 15.20
C GLU A 63 -10.26 -5.90 15.49
N GLU A 64 -10.81 -4.69 15.29
CA GLU A 64 -11.89 -4.04 16.06
C GLU A 64 -12.44 -2.82 15.24
N VAL A 65 -13.66 -2.93 14.67
CA VAL A 65 -14.91 -2.17 14.97
C VAL A 65 -14.89 -0.64 14.73
N VAL A 66 -15.57 -0.23 13.63
CA VAL A 66 -16.41 0.99 13.43
C VAL A 66 -15.65 2.33 13.35
N GLU A 67 -15.78 3.23 12.37
CA GLU A 67 -16.81 3.59 11.39
C GLU A 67 -16.09 4.42 10.32
N LYS A 68 -16.31 4.15 9.03
CA LYS A 68 -16.30 5.15 7.96
C LYS A 68 -16.97 4.54 6.74
N VAL A 69 -18.30 4.60 6.76
CA VAL A 69 -19.13 4.52 5.56
C VAL A 69 -18.98 5.88 4.87
N GLU A 70 -18.23 5.92 3.77
CA GLU A 70 -18.29 6.99 2.78
C GLU A 70 -18.20 6.34 1.39
N ASP A 71 -19.32 5.75 0.95
CA ASP A 71 -19.93 5.82 -0.39
C ASP A 71 -19.10 5.57 -1.67
N ASP A 72 -17.99 4.83 -1.61
CA ASP A 72 -17.24 4.33 -2.79
C ASP A 72 -17.28 2.79 -2.94
N GLU A 73 -18.07 2.09 -2.12
CA GLU A 73 -17.74 0.72 -1.67
C GLU A 73 -18.11 -0.46 -2.58
N LEU A 74 -18.69 -0.26 -3.76
CA LEU A 74 -19.06 -1.41 -4.62
C LEU A 74 -18.57 -1.31 -6.06
N ALA A 75 -17.56 -0.46 -6.30
CA ALA A 75 -16.78 -0.51 -7.53
C ALA A 75 -15.80 -1.71 -7.50
N THR A 76 -15.97 -2.61 -8.45
CA THR A 76 -15.16 -3.83 -8.61
C THR A 76 -14.61 -3.91 -10.03
N ARG A 77 -13.75 -4.89 -10.34
CA ARG A 77 -13.03 -4.98 -11.62
C ARG A 77 -13.20 -6.35 -12.25
N THR A 78 -13.13 -6.41 -13.58
CA THR A 78 -13.08 -7.66 -14.35
C THR A 78 -12.14 -8.69 -13.71
N GLY A 79 -12.62 -9.93 -13.55
CA GLY A 79 -11.88 -11.05 -12.99
C GLY A 79 -11.89 -11.15 -11.47
N ARG A 80 -12.34 -10.12 -10.72
CA ARG A 80 -12.52 -10.22 -9.27
C ARG A 80 -13.75 -11.07 -8.93
N PRO A 81 -13.75 -11.80 -7.80
CA PRO A 81 -14.97 -12.43 -7.29
C PRO A 81 -15.96 -11.36 -6.82
N CYS A 82 -17.24 -11.64 -7.00
CA CYS A 82 -18.35 -10.83 -6.54
C CYS A 82 -18.55 -11.01 -5.03
N GLU A 83 -18.53 -9.88 -4.31
CA GLU A 83 -18.74 -9.84 -2.86
C GLU A 83 -20.21 -9.61 -2.50
N LYS A 84 -20.97 -8.95 -3.37
CA LYS A 84 -22.40 -8.65 -3.20
C LYS A 84 -23.17 -8.92 -4.48
N SER A 85 -24.23 -9.71 -4.40
CA SER A 85 -25.09 -9.98 -5.56
C SER A 85 -25.87 -8.74 -5.98
N GLY A 86 -26.05 -8.56 -7.29
CA GLY A 86 -26.88 -7.50 -7.86
C GLY A 86 -26.47 -7.13 -9.27
N THR A 87 -27.07 -6.07 -9.80
CA THR A 87 -26.80 -5.57 -11.16
C THR A 87 -25.65 -4.56 -11.11
N TYR A 88 -24.60 -4.83 -11.87
CA TYR A 88 -23.45 -3.97 -11.99
C TYR A 88 -23.40 -3.32 -13.37
N VAL A 89 -23.02 -2.06 -13.43
CA VAL A 89 -22.89 -1.30 -14.69
C VAL A 89 -21.42 -1.01 -14.97
N CYS A 90 -21.01 -1.05 -16.23
CA CYS A 90 -19.65 -0.68 -16.61
C CYS A 90 -19.48 0.84 -16.52
N SER A 91 -18.45 1.31 -15.82
CA SER A 91 -18.17 2.74 -15.66
C SER A 91 -17.90 3.48 -16.97
N VAL A 92 -17.47 2.76 -18.01
CA VAL A 92 -17.21 3.29 -19.37
C VAL A 92 -18.43 3.18 -20.28
N HIS A 93 -19.26 2.15 -20.07
CA HIS A 93 -20.41 1.83 -20.91
C HIS A 93 -21.66 1.69 -20.04
N PRO A 94 -22.37 2.81 -19.74
CA PRO A 94 -23.51 2.79 -18.83
C PRO A 94 -24.69 1.94 -19.33
N ASP A 95 -24.76 1.70 -20.65
CA ASP A 95 -25.76 0.83 -21.27
C ASP A 95 -25.45 -0.67 -21.10
N ARG A 96 -24.30 -1.01 -20.51
CA ARG A 96 -23.85 -2.38 -20.28
C ARG A 96 -23.91 -2.70 -18.81
N SER A 97 -24.85 -3.56 -18.45
CA SER A 97 -24.96 -4.13 -17.12
C SER A 97 -24.72 -5.64 -17.12
N VAL A 98 -24.34 -6.16 -15.96
CA VAL A 98 -24.19 -7.59 -15.68
C VAL A 98 -24.82 -7.91 -14.35
N GLU A 99 -25.64 -8.95 -14.31
CA GLU A 99 -26.16 -9.50 -13.06
C GLU A 99 -25.16 -10.47 -12.46
N MET A 100 -24.84 -10.27 -11.18
CA MET A 100 -23.77 -10.97 -10.51
C MET A 100 -24.27 -11.68 -9.28
N GLU A 101 -23.76 -12.90 -9.08
CA GLU A 101 -23.96 -13.69 -7.87
C GLU A 101 -22.68 -13.73 -7.04
N VAL A 102 -22.82 -13.76 -5.72
CA VAL A 102 -21.68 -13.84 -4.79
C VAL A 102 -20.77 -15.03 -5.13
N GLY A 103 -19.47 -14.77 -5.21
CA GLY A 103 -18.44 -15.76 -5.53
C GLY A 103 -18.18 -15.96 -7.04
N LYS A 104 -19.06 -15.48 -7.94
CA LYS A 104 -18.79 -15.50 -9.39
C LYS A 104 -17.79 -14.40 -9.76
N ARG A 105 -17.05 -14.58 -10.85
CA ARG A 105 -16.07 -13.59 -11.32
C ARG A 105 -16.68 -12.61 -12.30
N PHE A 106 -16.37 -11.33 -12.16
CA PHE A 106 -16.85 -10.28 -13.07
C PHE A 106 -16.32 -10.52 -14.49
N PRO A 107 -17.19 -10.52 -15.52
CA PRO A 107 -16.77 -10.66 -16.90
C PRO A 107 -16.04 -9.40 -17.41
N PRO A 108 -15.33 -9.49 -18.54
CA PRO A 108 -14.90 -8.31 -19.29
C PRO A 108 -16.14 -7.58 -19.84
N CYS A 109 -16.07 -6.25 -19.93
CA CYS A 109 -17.09 -5.49 -20.64
C CYS A 109 -16.93 -5.77 -22.14
N GLN A 110 -18.04 -6.07 -22.83
CA GLN A 110 -18.03 -6.36 -24.27
C GLN A 110 -18.17 -5.11 -25.16
N GLY A 111 -18.15 -3.91 -24.58
CA GLY A 111 -18.17 -2.67 -25.37
C GLY A 111 -16.85 -2.46 -26.13
N ASP A 112 -16.94 -1.88 -27.33
CA ASP A 112 -15.81 -1.53 -28.21
C ASP A 112 -14.78 -2.66 -28.43
N GLY A 113 -15.26 -3.90 -28.59
CA GLY A 113 -14.39 -5.05 -28.90
C GLY A 113 -13.86 -5.81 -27.67
N GLY A 114 -14.33 -5.49 -26.47
CA GLY A 114 -14.01 -6.24 -25.26
C GLY A 114 -12.83 -5.66 -24.48
N HIS A 115 -13.07 -5.20 -23.25
CA HIS A 115 -12.02 -4.65 -22.40
C HIS A 115 -12.21 -4.99 -20.92
N SER A 116 -11.15 -4.77 -20.13
CA SER A 116 -11.22 -4.85 -18.67
C SER A 116 -11.95 -3.63 -18.12
N ALA A 117 -13.06 -3.85 -17.43
CA ALA A 117 -13.94 -2.79 -16.95
C ALA A 117 -13.91 -2.67 -15.42
N ILE A 118 -14.30 -1.49 -14.97
CA ILE A 118 -14.72 -1.23 -13.60
C ILE A 118 -16.25 -1.36 -13.60
N TRP A 119 -16.75 -2.17 -12.68
CA TRP A 119 -18.15 -2.52 -12.51
C TRP A 119 -18.66 -1.86 -11.25
N GLU A 120 -19.71 -1.07 -11.33
CA GLU A 120 -20.29 -0.33 -10.21
C GLU A 120 -21.66 -0.92 -9.90
N LEU A 121 -21.92 -1.25 -8.62
CA LEU A 121 -23.23 -1.80 -8.26
C LEU A 121 -24.29 -0.72 -8.44
N GLN A 122 -25.29 -1.02 -9.26
CA GLN A 122 -26.49 -0.21 -9.39
C GLN A 122 -27.41 -0.54 -8.20
N GLY A 123 -27.43 0.35 -7.22
CA GLY A 123 -28.30 0.30 -6.05
C GLY A 123 -29.71 0.78 -6.31
#